data_AF-A0A9P4SJ11-F1
#
_entry.id   AF-A0A9P4SJ11-F1
#
_cell.length_a   1.000
_cell.length_b   1.000
_cell.length_c   1.000
_cell.angle_alpha   90.00
_cell.angle_beta   90.00
_cell.angle_gamma   90.00
#
_symmetry.space_group_name_H-M   'P 1'
#
loop_
_entity.id
_entity.type
_entity.pdbx_description
1 polymer ?
#
loop_
_entity_poly.entity_id
_entity_poly.type
_entity_poly.pdbx_seq_one_letter_code
_entity_poly.pdbx_strand_id
1 'polypeptide(L)'
;MPKEKATTRKSKKADAGGKKKKDPNAPKRGLSAYMFFANEQREKVREDNPGIKFGEVGKILGEKWKALSEKQRQPYESKAAADKKRYEEEKVAYANAGDEDEEDED
;
A
#
# COMPACT_ATOMS: atom_id res chain seq x y z
N MET A 1 -31.18 15.81 -9.39
CA MET A 1 -31.38 15.51 -7.95
C MET A 1 -30.89 14.09 -7.66
N PRO A 2 -30.32 13.84 -6.48
CA PRO A 2 -29.10 13.05 -6.30
C PRO A 2 -29.36 11.57 -6.08
N LYS A 3 -28.46 10.71 -6.57
CA LYS A 3 -28.39 9.30 -6.16
C LYS A 3 -27.41 9.18 -5.00
N GLU A 4 -27.96 9.08 -3.80
CA GLU A 4 -27.30 8.51 -2.63
C GLU A 4 -26.67 7.15 -2.98
N LYS A 5 -25.42 6.95 -2.60
CA LYS A 5 -24.92 5.62 -2.24
C LYS A 5 -24.10 5.75 -0.96
N ALA A 6 -24.80 5.55 0.14
CA ALA A 6 -24.23 5.17 1.42
C ALA A 6 -23.26 4.00 1.23
N THR A 7 -22.03 4.11 1.72
CA THR A 7 -21.18 2.95 1.97
C THR A 7 -20.84 2.91 3.45
N THR A 8 -21.43 1.91 4.10
CA THR A 8 -21.27 1.57 5.50
C THR A 8 -19.80 1.37 5.82
N ARG A 9 -19.22 2.19 6.70
CA ARG A 9 -17.89 1.93 7.27
C ARG A 9 -18.06 0.86 8.34
N LYS A 10 -18.07 -0.42 7.94
CA LYS A 10 -17.92 -1.53 8.87
C LYS A 10 -16.49 -1.52 9.41
N SER A 11 -16.33 -0.95 10.59
CA SER A 11 -15.18 -1.05 11.48
C SER A 11 -14.93 -2.52 11.81
N LYS A 12 -14.14 -3.21 11.00
CA LYS A 12 -13.51 -4.47 11.42
C LYS A 12 -12.20 -4.11 12.11
N LYS A 13 -12.21 -4.13 13.45
CA LYS A 13 -11.00 -4.23 14.26
C LYS A 13 -10.22 -5.43 13.72
N ALA A 14 -9.17 -5.17 12.94
CA ALA A 14 -8.14 -6.14 12.70
C ALA A 14 -7.25 -6.12 13.94
N ASP A 15 -7.52 -7.11 14.78
CA ASP A 15 -6.62 -7.70 15.76
C ASP A 15 -5.15 -7.35 15.47
N ALA A 16 -4.50 -6.70 16.44
CA ALA A 16 -3.08 -6.44 16.44
C ALA A 16 -2.31 -7.73 16.81
N GLY A 17 -2.59 -8.82 16.08
CA GLY A 17 -1.82 -10.05 16.13
C GLY A 17 -0.40 -9.76 15.68
N GLY A 18 0.55 -10.09 16.56
CA GLY A 18 1.95 -9.70 16.48
C GLY A 18 2.53 -9.74 15.08
N LYS A 19 3.23 -8.67 14.70
CA LYS A 19 4.07 -8.67 13.51
C LYS A 19 5.09 -9.80 13.69
N LYS A 20 4.83 -10.99 13.13
CA LYS A 20 5.87 -11.99 12.87
C LYS A 20 7.04 -11.21 12.27
N LYS A 21 8.23 -11.35 12.88
CA LYS A 21 9.46 -10.71 12.39
C LYS A 21 9.51 -11.01 10.90
N LYS A 22 9.36 -9.98 10.07
CA LYS A 22 9.49 -10.13 8.62
C LYS A 22 10.93 -10.62 8.43
N ASP A 23 11.12 -11.78 7.83
CA ASP A 23 12.47 -12.25 7.52
C ASP A 23 13.24 -11.13 6.81
N PRO A 24 14.44 -10.75 7.30
CA PRO A 24 15.21 -9.65 6.71
C PRO A 24 15.51 -9.88 5.23
N ASN A 25 15.54 -11.14 4.80
CA ASN A 25 15.84 -11.56 3.43
C ASN A 25 14.59 -11.60 2.53
N ALA A 26 13.38 -11.50 3.09
CA ALA A 26 12.17 -11.52 2.29
C ALA A 26 12.05 -10.23 1.46
N PRO A 27 11.71 -10.34 0.16
CA PRO A 27 11.61 -9.17 -0.71
C PRO A 27 10.52 -8.22 -0.21
N LYS A 28 10.82 -6.92 -0.28
CA LYS A 28 9.91 -5.90 0.21
C LYS A 28 8.71 -5.81 -0.73
N ARG A 29 7.51 -5.95 -0.17
CA ARG A 29 6.26 -5.89 -0.94
C ARG A 29 6.22 -4.70 -1.90
N GLY A 30 5.78 -4.96 -3.11
CA GLY A 30 5.56 -3.92 -4.12
C GLY A 30 4.58 -2.86 -3.62
N LEU A 31 4.82 -1.61 -3.99
CA LEU A 31 3.96 -0.47 -3.69
C LEU A 31 2.76 -0.44 -4.65
N SER A 32 1.56 -0.18 -4.11
CA SER A 32 0.37 0.01 -4.93
C SER A 32 0.28 1.42 -5.51
N ALA A 33 -0.59 1.63 -6.50
CA ALA A 33 -0.79 2.93 -7.14
C ALA A 33 -1.14 4.03 -6.13
N TYR A 34 -2.01 3.69 -5.17
CA TYR A 34 -2.34 4.57 -4.05
C TYR A 34 -1.11 4.88 -3.18
N MET A 35 -0.19 3.94 -2.95
CA MET A 35 1.00 4.18 -2.14
C MET A 35 1.98 5.14 -2.83
N PHE A 36 2.15 5.02 -4.15
CA PHE A 36 2.93 5.99 -4.93
C PHE A 36 2.34 7.39 -4.83
N PHE A 37 1.03 7.51 -5.07
CA PHE A 37 0.32 8.79 -4.92
C PHE A 37 0.39 9.33 -3.48
N ALA A 38 0.16 8.47 -2.49
CA ALA A 38 0.17 8.86 -1.08
C ALA A 38 1.56 9.31 -0.65
N ASN A 39 2.64 8.69 -1.09
CA ASN A 39 4.00 9.14 -0.77
C ASN A 39 4.27 10.54 -1.33
N GLU A 40 3.97 10.79 -2.61
CA GLU A 40 4.16 12.11 -3.23
C GLU A 40 3.28 13.19 -2.58
N GLN A 41 2.01 12.87 -2.31
CA GLN A 41 1.06 13.86 -1.79
C GLN A 41 1.12 14.01 -0.28
N ARG A 42 1.68 13.05 0.46
CA ARG A 42 1.80 13.12 1.93
C ARG A 42 2.69 14.28 2.33
N GLU A 43 3.79 14.50 1.62
CA GLU A 43 4.67 15.64 1.87
C GLU A 43 3.93 16.94 1.61
N LYS A 44 3.31 17.08 0.42
CA LYS A 44 2.50 18.27 0.09
C LYS A 44 1.39 18.54 1.10
N VAL A 45 0.64 17.52 1.52
CA VAL A 45 -0.43 17.68 2.52
C VAL A 45 0.13 18.12 3.88
N ARG A 46 1.32 17.63 4.26
CA ARG A 46 1.98 18.02 5.51
C ARG A 46 2.56 19.43 5.44
N GLU A 47 3.05 19.84 4.28
CA GLU A 47 3.53 21.21 4.01
C GLU A 47 2.36 22.20 4.02
N ASP A 48 1.27 21.88 3.31
CA ASP A 48 0.05 22.68 3.27
C ASP A 48 -0.64 22.76 4.64
N ASN A 49 -0.47 21.74 5.49
CA ASN A 49 -1.11 21.64 6.81
C ASN A 49 -0.05 21.35 7.88
N PRO A 50 0.75 22.36 8.28
CA PRO A 50 1.76 22.16 9.31
C PRO A 50 1.09 21.73 10.62
N GLY A 51 1.56 20.63 11.21
CA GLY A 51 1.02 20.09 12.47
C GLY A 51 -0.16 19.12 12.33
N ILE A 52 -0.58 18.80 11.11
CA ILE A 52 -1.62 17.79 10.87
C ILE A 52 -1.18 16.39 11.35
N LYS A 53 -2.10 15.65 11.99
CA LYS A 53 -1.82 14.29 12.45
C LYS A 53 -1.74 13.32 11.27
N PHE A 54 -0.86 12.33 11.35
CA PHE A 54 -0.72 11.30 10.31
C PHE A 54 -2.05 10.62 9.94
N GLY A 55 -2.92 10.37 10.92
CA GLY A 55 -4.25 9.80 10.67
C GLY A 55 -5.16 10.69 9.83
N GLU A 56 -5.03 12.02 9.93
CA GLU A 56 -5.80 12.97 9.13
C GLU A 56 -5.21 13.13 7.72
N VAL A 57 -3.88 13.10 7.58
CA VAL A 57 -3.23 13.05 6.27
C VAL A 57 -3.73 11.85 5.46
N GLY A 58 -3.82 10.67 6.09
CA GLY A 58 -4.36 9.48 5.42
C GLY A 58 -5.81 9.64 4.94
N LYS A 59 -6.66 10.33 5.71
CA LYS A 59 -8.04 10.64 5.32
C LYS A 59 -8.07 11.54 4.09
N ILE A 60 -7.32 12.66 4.13
CA ILE A 60 -7.24 13.63 3.03
C ILE A 60 -6.70 12.95 1.75
N LEU A 61 -5.65 12.15 1.87
CA LEU A 61 -5.07 11.42 0.74
C LEU A 61 -6.06 10.40 0.16
N GLY A 62 -6.81 9.70 1.01
CA GLY A 62 -7.85 8.77 0.57
C GLY A 62 -8.97 9.46 -0.19
N GLU A 63 -9.39 10.65 0.25
CA GLU A 63 -10.39 11.47 -0.45
C GLU A 63 -9.84 12.02 -1.76
N LYS A 64 -8.63 12.58 -1.77
CA LYS A 64 -7.96 13.04 -3.00
C LYS A 64 -7.82 11.90 -4.01
N TRP A 65 -7.42 10.70 -3.59
CA TRP A 65 -7.30 9.54 -4.49
C TRP A 65 -8.65 9.14 -5.12
N LYS A 66 -9.72 9.12 -4.33
CA LYS A 66 -11.08 8.85 -4.85
C LYS A 66 -11.57 9.94 -5.80
N ALA A 67 -11.15 11.19 -5.57
CA ALA A 67 -11.46 12.33 -6.43
C ALA A 67 -10.65 12.35 -7.72
N LEU A 68 -9.47 11.69 -7.78
CA LEU A 68 -8.71 11.57 -9.01
C LEU A 68 -9.49 10.80 -10.08
N SER A 69 -9.40 11.24 -11.33
CA SER A 69 -9.90 10.50 -12.49
C SER A 69 -9.00 9.32 -12.84
N GLU A 70 -9.52 8.33 -13.56
CA GLU A 70 -8.74 7.18 -14.05
C GLU A 70 -7.50 7.62 -14.83
N LYS A 71 -7.60 8.67 -15.65
CA LYS A 71 -6.45 9.24 -16.38
C LYS A 71 -5.33 9.74 -15.46
N GLN A 72 -5.69 10.31 -14.32
CA GLN A 72 -4.70 10.77 -13.32
C GLN A 72 -4.15 9.63 -12.49
N ARG A 73 -4.92 8.55 -12.29
CA ARG A 73 -4.47 7.33 -11.60
C ARG A 73 -3.60 6.46 -12.48
N GLN A 74 -3.84 6.44 -13.79
CA GLN A 74 -3.15 5.62 -14.78
C GLN A 74 -1.61 5.68 -14.67
N PRO A 75 -0.94 6.86 -14.56
CA PRO A 75 0.51 6.88 -14.38
C PRO A 75 0.97 6.21 -13.08
N TYR A 76 0.20 6.34 -11.99
CA TYR A 76 0.50 5.65 -10.73
C TYR A 76 0.20 4.16 -10.79
N GLU A 77 -0.83 3.75 -11.53
CA GLU A 77 -1.16 2.35 -11.79
C GLU A 77 -0.09 1.67 -12.64
N SER A 78 0.45 2.33 -13.66
CA SER A 78 1.58 1.84 -14.44
C SER A 78 2.84 1.68 -13.58
N LYS A 79 3.17 2.68 -12.75
CA LYS A 79 4.28 2.60 -11.78
C LYS A 79 4.09 1.42 -10.81
N ALA A 80 2.87 1.26 -10.30
CA ALA A 80 2.53 0.15 -9.41
C ALA A 80 2.57 -1.21 -10.07
N ALA A 81 2.16 -1.32 -11.33
CA ALA A 81 2.25 -2.56 -12.09
C ALA A 81 3.72 -2.96 -12.31
N ALA A 82 4.59 -1.99 -12.64
CA ALA A 82 6.02 -2.23 -12.76
C ALA A 82 6.65 -2.68 -11.43
N ASP A 83 6.33 -2.00 -10.33
CA ASP A 83 6.86 -2.34 -9.00
C ASP A 83 6.30 -3.67 -8.46
N LYS A 84 5.03 -3.97 -8.77
CA LYS A 84 4.40 -5.27 -8.49
C LYS A 84 5.12 -6.39 -9.24
N LYS A 85 5.46 -6.18 -10.52
CA LYS A 85 6.22 -7.14 -11.31
C LYS A 85 7.61 -7.38 -10.72
N ARG A 86 8.35 -6.32 -10.35
CA ARG A 86 9.64 -6.45 -9.64
C ARG A 86 9.48 -7.32 -8.38
N TYR A 87 8.49 -7.00 -7.55
CA TYR A 87 8.24 -7.75 -6.32
C TYR A 87 7.85 -9.21 -6.58
N GLU A 88 7.06 -9.48 -7.62
CA GLU A 88 6.70 -10.85 -7.99
C GLU A 88 7.93 -11.64 -8.46
N GLU A 89 8.80 -11.05 -9.27
CA GLU A 89 10.07 -11.65 -9.70
C GLU A 89 11.01 -11.91 -8.51
N GLU A 90 11.21 -10.91 -7.64
CA GLU A 90 12.02 -11.06 -6.42
C GLU A 90 11.42 -12.09 -5.46
N LYS A 91 10.09 -12.14 -5.33
CA LYS A 91 9.38 -13.13 -4.51
C LYS A 91 9.53 -14.53 -5.07
N VAL A 92 9.45 -14.70 -6.40
CA VAL A 92 9.68 -15.99 -7.04
C VAL A 92 11.14 -16.41 -6.84
N ALA A 93 12.10 -15.52 -7.03
CA ALA A 93 13.51 -15.80 -6.76
C ALA A 93 13.75 -16.18 -5.29
N TYR A 94 13.14 -15.47 -4.34
CA TYR A 94 13.18 -15.79 -2.92
C TYR A 94 12.52 -17.13 -2.60
N ALA A 95 11.38 -17.44 -3.22
CA ALA A 95 10.68 -18.71 -3.01
C ALA A 95 11.48 -19.90 -3.56
N ASN A 96 12.19 -19.73 -4.68
CA ASN A 96 13.09 -20.76 -5.22
C ASN A 96 14.40 -20.85 -4.40
N ALA A 97 14.91 -19.73 -3.88
CA ALA A 97 16.09 -19.72 -3.00
C ALA A 97 15.79 -20.21 -1.57
N GLY A 98 14.52 -20.18 -1.15
CA GLY A 98 14.06 -20.70 0.14
C GLY A 98 13.68 -22.19 0.12
N ASP A 99 13.88 -22.88 -1.01
CA ASP A 99 13.70 -24.35 -1.13
C ASP A 99 15.01 -25.12 -0.87
N GLU A 100 16.16 -24.43 -0.83
CA GLU A 100 17.49 -25.03 -0.58
C GLU A 100 18.05 -24.76 0.84
N ASP A 101 17.27 -24.16 1.76
CA ASP A 101 17.75 -23.82 3.11
C ASP A 101 16.65 -23.97 4.19
N GLU A 102 15.99 -25.14 4.29
CA GLU A 102 15.36 -25.62 5.55
C GLU A 102 14.94 -27.11 5.49
N GLU A 103 15.85 -28.04 5.84
CA GLU A 103 15.54 -29.20 6.71
C GLU A 103 16.06 -28.83 8.12
N ASP A 104 15.51 -29.23 9.27
CA ASP A 104 14.69 -30.40 9.67
C ASP A 104 13.81 -30.22 10.96
N GLU A 105 13.07 -31.29 11.32
CA GLU A 105 12.26 -31.66 12.54
C GLU A 105 10.77 -31.21 12.64
N ASP A 106 9.75 -32.07 12.81
CA ASP A 106 9.61 -33.44 13.42
C ASP A 106 8.82 -34.41 12.50
#